data_AF-A0A3N4ECT3-F1
#
_entry.id   AF-A0A3N4ECT3-F1
#
_cell.length_a   1.000
_cell.length_b   1.000
_cell.length_c   1.000
_cell.angle_alpha   90.00
_cell.angle_beta   90.00
_cell.angle_gamma   90.00
#
_symmetry.space_group_name_H-M   'P 1'
#
loop_
_entity.id
_entity.type
_entity.pdbx_description
1 polymer ?
#
loop_
_entity_poly.entity_id
_entity_poly.type
_entity_poly.pdbx_seq_one_letter_code
_entity_poly.pdbx_strand_id
1 'polypeptide(L)'
;MSASEASKPIVEVNNIAPQVHFIGQQQTPVIVIDNFAGDISKLVDIAINDSQFNQDQGSYYPGQRTSLPRQYVIDVINAVFQLIYDVYHIPTQLRLKPQQCVYSLIDTQPQTLAPLQCLPHFDTPSPHYFAILHYLNDGPHGDTGFFKHNLTDYERITAENIDHYFTKAQPFLDAKTQTTPSYFVASDEHYRLYHQIEYRPNRLVIYPGNLLHSTLVNPLTDIDANPSSGRLTANIFIQFA
;
A
#
# COMPACT_ATOMS: atom_id res chain seq x y z
N MET A 1 35.13 -15.16 -14.16
CA MET A 1 34.78 -13.92 -13.43
C MET A 1 34.26 -12.94 -14.47
N SER A 2 32.97 -12.95 -14.77
CA SER A 2 32.39 -11.90 -15.62
C SER A 2 32.15 -10.68 -14.75
N ALA A 3 32.55 -9.51 -15.25
CA ALA A 3 32.11 -8.26 -14.68
C ALA A 3 30.58 -8.27 -14.65
N SER A 4 30.01 -8.04 -13.47
CA SER A 4 28.57 -7.80 -13.30
C SER A 4 28.23 -6.56 -14.13
N GLU A 5 27.61 -6.73 -15.30
CA GLU A 5 26.97 -5.63 -16.01
C GLU A 5 25.98 -4.99 -15.04
N ALA A 6 26.23 -3.72 -14.68
CA ALA A 6 25.26 -2.95 -13.92
C ALA A 6 23.97 -2.91 -14.74
N SER A 7 22.93 -3.57 -14.24
CA SER A 7 21.67 -3.67 -14.97
C SER A 7 21.07 -2.28 -15.11
N LYS A 8 20.65 -1.91 -16.32
CA LYS A 8 20.09 -0.58 -16.62
C LYS A 8 18.83 -0.37 -15.77
N PRO A 9 18.60 0.85 -15.25
CA PRO A 9 17.39 1.15 -14.48
C PRO A 9 16.14 0.84 -15.30
N ILE A 10 15.08 0.43 -14.61
CA ILE A 10 13.75 0.27 -15.22
C ILE A 10 13.05 1.61 -15.29
N VAL A 11 13.24 2.44 -14.26
CA VAL A 11 12.77 3.82 -14.24
C VAL A 11 13.93 4.77 -13.92
N GLU A 12 13.98 5.90 -14.60
CA GLU A 12 14.83 7.01 -14.18
C GLU A 12 14.06 7.82 -13.14
N VAL A 13 14.58 7.88 -11.91
CA VAL A 13 13.96 8.66 -10.84
C VAL A 13 14.21 10.15 -11.11
N ASN A 14 13.13 10.94 -11.12
CA ASN A 14 13.21 12.38 -11.32
C ASN A 14 13.93 13.07 -10.15
N ASN A 15 14.20 14.37 -10.29
CA ASN A 15 14.53 15.19 -9.13
C ASN A 15 13.27 15.33 -8.24
N ILE A 16 13.12 14.41 -7.29
CA ILE A 16 11.93 14.30 -6.45
C ILE A 16 11.82 15.47 -5.48
N ALA A 17 10.58 15.91 -5.23
CA ALA A 17 10.24 16.91 -4.22
C ALA A 17 9.23 16.32 -3.23
N PRO A 18 9.68 15.58 -2.20
CA PRO A 18 8.79 14.91 -1.27
C PRO A 18 7.95 15.90 -0.45
N GLN A 19 6.67 15.61 -0.32
CA GLN A 19 5.76 16.28 0.60
C GLN A 19 5.50 15.37 1.79
N VAL A 20 5.66 15.89 3.01
CA VAL A 20 5.37 15.14 4.25
C VAL A 20 4.09 15.66 4.84
N HIS A 21 3.05 14.84 4.80
CA HIS A 21 1.75 15.13 5.41
C HIS A 21 1.69 14.50 6.80
N PHE A 22 1.43 15.31 7.81
CA PHE A 22 1.19 14.82 9.17
C PHE A 22 -0.29 14.58 9.36
N ILE A 23 -0.70 13.32 9.41
CA ILE A 23 -2.11 12.92 9.36
C ILE A 23 -2.62 12.45 10.72
N GLY A 24 -3.93 12.62 10.94
CA GLY A 24 -4.60 12.16 12.15
C GLY A 24 -4.22 12.93 13.41
N GLN A 25 -4.73 12.50 14.55
CA GLN A 25 -4.43 13.05 15.86
C GLN A 25 -3.00 12.73 16.29
N GLN A 26 -2.47 11.58 15.87
CA GLN A 26 -1.09 11.19 16.16
C GLN A 26 -0.06 11.94 15.31
N GLN A 27 -0.51 12.75 14.34
CA GLN A 27 0.36 13.47 13.41
C GLN A 27 1.36 12.51 12.76
N THR A 28 0.88 11.36 12.28
CA THR A 28 1.75 10.35 11.68
C THR A 28 2.22 10.87 10.33
N PRO A 29 3.54 10.91 10.04
CA PRO A 29 4.01 11.35 8.74
C PRO A 29 3.63 10.32 7.66
N VAL A 30 3.17 10.84 6.53
CA VAL A 30 2.97 10.14 5.25
C VAL A 30 3.68 10.93 4.18
N ILE A 31 4.54 10.28 3.41
CA ILE A 31 5.33 10.92 2.35
C ILE A 31 4.59 10.72 1.03
N VAL A 32 4.43 11.80 0.27
CA VAL A 32 3.89 11.80 -1.09
C VAL A 32 4.92 12.41 -2.03
N ILE A 33 5.19 11.73 -3.15
CA ILE A 33 6.09 12.19 -4.20
C ILE A 33 5.34 12.10 -5.52
N ASP A 34 4.99 13.26 -6.09
CA ASP A 34 4.41 13.35 -7.43
C ASP A 34 5.48 13.28 -8.51
N ASN A 35 5.12 12.71 -9.67
CA ASN A 35 6.01 12.55 -10.82
C ASN A 35 7.33 11.86 -10.43
N PHE A 36 7.24 10.72 -9.73
CA PHE A 36 8.40 10.03 -9.16
C PHE A 36 9.43 9.61 -10.24
N ALA A 37 8.97 9.00 -11.32
CA ALA A 37 9.80 8.57 -12.44
C ALA A 37 9.66 9.49 -13.66
N GLY A 38 10.69 9.60 -14.49
CA GLY A 38 10.61 10.30 -15.77
C GLY A 38 9.66 9.62 -16.75
N ASP A 39 9.63 8.29 -16.73
CA ASP A 39 8.73 7.45 -17.53
C ASP A 39 8.46 6.14 -16.78
N ILE A 40 7.17 5.75 -16.71
CA ILE A 40 6.71 4.49 -16.11
C ILE A 40 6.28 3.45 -17.16
N SER A 41 6.30 3.79 -18.46
CA SER A 41 5.78 2.95 -19.54
C SER A 41 6.46 1.58 -19.56
N LYS A 42 7.79 1.53 -19.43
CA LYS A 42 8.54 0.27 -19.37
C LYS A 42 8.12 -0.61 -18.19
N LEU A 43 7.80 -0.01 -17.05
CA LEU A 43 7.35 -0.74 -15.87
C LEU A 43 5.96 -1.35 -16.11
N VAL A 44 5.05 -0.56 -16.67
CA VAL A 44 3.70 -0.99 -17.05
C VAL A 44 3.74 -2.06 -18.15
N ASP A 45 4.60 -1.91 -19.16
CA ASP A 45 4.80 -2.90 -20.23
C ASP A 45 5.25 -4.25 -19.69
N ILE A 46 6.12 -4.28 -18.68
CA ILE A 46 6.53 -5.52 -18.02
C ILE A 46 5.34 -6.16 -17.28
N ALA A 47 4.49 -5.35 -16.63
CA ALA A 47 3.28 -5.86 -15.99
C ALA A 47 2.32 -6.49 -17.01
N ILE A 48 2.14 -5.84 -18.17
CA ILE A 48 1.21 -6.31 -19.21
C ILE A 48 1.73 -7.53 -19.96
N ASN A 49 3.00 -7.52 -20.38
CA ASN A 49 3.51 -8.46 -21.36
C ASN A 49 4.34 -9.61 -20.74
N ASP A 50 4.99 -9.36 -19.60
CA ASP A 50 6.03 -10.24 -19.06
C ASP A 50 5.68 -10.82 -17.68
N SER A 51 4.51 -10.48 -17.13
CA SER A 51 4.13 -10.86 -15.77
C SER A 51 2.93 -11.81 -15.76
N GLN A 52 2.90 -12.71 -14.78
CA GLN A 52 1.77 -13.62 -14.55
C GLN A 52 1.13 -13.31 -13.21
N PHE A 53 -0.06 -12.71 -13.27
CA PHE A 53 -0.87 -12.37 -12.10
C PHE A 53 -1.60 -13.61 -11.59
N ASN A 54 -1.52 -13.83 -10.28
CA ASN A 54 -2.17 -14.94 -9.60
C ASN A 54 -2.75 -14.47 -8.26
N GLN A 55 -3.75 -15.19 -7.76
CA GLN A 55 -4.30 -14.94 -6.44
C GLN A 55 -3.26 -15.25 -5.36
N ASP A 56 -3.02 -14.29 -4.46
CA ASP A 56 -2.06 -14.42 -3.36
C ASP A 56 -2.74 -15.07 -2.15
N GLN A 57 -2.75 -16.40 -2.10
CA GLN A 57 -3.43 -17.19 -1.04
C GLN A 57 -2.89 -16.93 0.37
N GLY A 58 -1.70 -16.33 0.50
CA GLY A 58 -1.09 -15.96 1.79
C GLY A 58 -1.48 -14.56 2.27
N SER A 59 -2.28 -13.83 1.50
CA SER A 59 -2.64 -12.43 1.73
C SER A 59 -4.16 -12.24 1.75
N TYR A 60 -4.61 -11.20 2.44
CA TYR A 60 -6.00 -10.73 2.36
C TYR A 60 -6.22 -9.70 1.24
N TYR A 61 -5.23 -9.50 0.36
CA TYR A 61 -5.40 -8.59 -0.76
C TYR A 61 -6.55 -9.05 -1.69
N PRO A 62 -7.51 -8.18 -2.04
CA PRO A 62 -8.70 -8.55 -2.82
C PRO A 62 -8.41 -8.59 -4.33
N GLY A 63 -7.37 -9.33 -4.70
CA GLY A 63 -7.14 -9.69 -6.09
C GLY A 63 -5.76 -10.26 -6.38
N GLN A 64 -5.30 -10.05 -7.60
CA GLN A 64 -4.13 -10.74 -8.12
C GLN A 64 -2.84 -9.93 -7.94
N ARG A 65 -1.75 -10.66 -7.75
CA ARG A 65 -0.41 -10.12 -7.56
C ARG A 65 0.61 -10.90 -8.37
N THR A 66 1.75 -10.24 -8.61
CA THR A 66 2.93 -10.86 -9.20
C THR A 66 4.18 -10.07 -8.80
N SER A 67 5.36 -10.68 -8.86
CA SER A 67 6.59 -10.07 -8.36
C SER A 67 6.98 -8.83 -9.18
N LEU A 68 7.48 -7.79 -8.49
CA LEU A 68 8.09 -6.65 -9.17
C LEU A 68 9.45 -7.04 -9.77
N PRO A 69 9.85 -6.40 -10.87
CA PRO A 69 11.22 -6.51 -11.36
C PRO A 69 12.22 -6.07 -10.30
N ARG A 70 13.22 -6.90 -10.03
CA ARG A 70 14.22 -6.63 -8.97
C ARG A 70 14.91 -5.27 -9.14
N GLN A 71 15.25 -4.91 -10.38
CA GLN A 71 15.94 -3.64 -10.63
C GLN A 71 15.04 -2.44 -10.29
N TYR A 72 13.75 -2.49 -10.59
CA TYR A 72 12.81 -1.42 -10.23
C TYR A 72 12.73 -1.24 -8.71
N VAL A 73 12.71 -2.34 -7.94
CA VAL A 73 12.73 -2.28 -6.47
C VAL A 73 13.99 -1.58 -5.96
N ILE A 74 15.14 -1.85 -6.58
CA ILE A 74 16.43 -1.18 -6.26
C ILE A 74 16.35 0.32 -6.61
N ASP A 75 15.83 0.66 -7.80
CA ASP A 75 15.68 2.05 -8.26
C ASP A 75 14.84 2.87 -7.27
N VAL A 76 13.71 2.32 -6.80
CA VAL A 76 12.85 2.98 -5.80
C VAL A 76 13.53 3.09 -4.44
N ILE A 77 14.06 1.99 -3.90
CA ILE A 77 14.66 1.98 -2.55
C ILE A 77 15.84 2.96 -2.47
N ASN A 78 16.72 2.96 -3.46
CA ASN A 78 17.88 3.86 -3.49
C ASN A 78 17.47 5.34 -3.47
N ALA A 79 16.33 5.68 -4.07
CA ALA A 79 15.83 7.05 -4.09
C ALA A 79 15.23 7.50 -2.75
N VAL A 80 14.62 6.59 -1.97
CA VAL A 80 13.79 6.99 -0.81
C VAL A 80 14.33 6.54 0.55
N PHE A 81 15.29 5.61 0.62
CA PHE A 81 15.69 5.03 1.91
C PHE A 81 16.19 6.08 2.92
N GLN A 82 16.99 7.05 2.48
CA GLN A 82 17.51 8.10 3.37
C GLN A 82 16.40 9.02 3.86
N LEU A 83 15.46 9.37 2.97
CA LEU A 83 14.27 10.14 3.33
C LEU A 83 13.45 9.42 4.41
N ILE A 84 13.31 8.09 4.31
CA ILE A 84 12.60 7.29 5.33
C ILE A 84 13.36 7.30 6.66
N TYR A 85 14.70 7.17 6.65
CA TYR A 85 15.49 7.33 7.88
C TYR A 85 15.24 8.69 8.54
N ASP A 86 15.27 9.76 7.76
CA ASP A 86 15.21 11.12 8.25
C ASP A 86 13.82 11.49 8.77
N VAL A 87 12.76 11.18 8.01
CA VAL A 87 11.36 11.51 8.35
C VAL A 87 10.84 10.69 9.53
N TYR A 88 11.17 9.41 9.60
CA TYR A 88 10.65 8.51 10.64
C TYR A 88 11.65 8.28 11.79
N HIS A 89 12.79 8.98 11.77
CA HIS A 89 13.85 8.89 12.77
C HIS A 89 14.27 7.44 13.07
N ILE A 90 14.48 6.66 12.01
CA ILE A 90 14.84 5.24 12.13
C ILE A 90 16.21 5.13 12.81
N PRO A 91 16.37 4.27 13.84
CA PRO A 91 17.66 4.06 14.47
C PRO A 91 18.72 3.58 13.46
N THR A 92 19.87 4.24 13.44
CA THR A 92 20.92 4.05 12.41
C THR A 92 21.60 2.68 12.44
N GLN A 93 21.41 1.90 13.50
CA GLN A 93 21.85 0.51 13.61
C GLN A 93 20.95 -0.48 12.86
N LEU A 94 19.68 -0.14 12.64
CA LEU A 94 18.76 -1.00 11.89
C LEU A 94 19.14 -0.99 10.41
N ARG A 95 18.76 -2.04 9.69
CA ARG A 95 19.04 -2.14 8.26
C ARG A 95 17.74 -2.37 7.50
N LEU A 96 17.63 -1.72 6.34
CA LEU A 96 16.50 -1.91 5.44
C LEU A 96 16.54 -3.34 4.89
N LYS A 97 15.42 -4.05 5.05
CA LYS A 97 15.17 -5.38 4.49
C LYS A 97 13.90 -5.31 3.65
N PRO A 98 13.99 -5.47 2.31
CA PRO A 98 12.81 -5.65 1.49
C PRO A 98 12.02 -6.87 1.97
N GLN A 99 10.71 -6.71 2.05
CA GLN A 99 9.76 -7.75 2.40
C GLN A 99 9.09 -8.22 1.10
N GLN A 100 7.77 -8.05 0.98
CA GLN A 100 7.05 -8.32 -0.27
C GLN A 100 7.22 -7.16 -1.25
N CYS A 101 7.47 -7.46 -2.52
CA CYS A 101 7.62 -6.48 -3.60
C CYS A 101 6.82 -6.96 -4.81
N VAL A 102 5.61 -6.42 -5.01
CA VAL A 102 4.63 -6.99 -5.95
C VAL A 102 3.89 -5.92 -6.76
N TYR A 103 3.58 -6.21 -8.02
CA TYR A 103 2.44 -5.57 -8.67
C TYR A 103 1.14 -6.08 -8.04
N SER A 104 0.11 -5.25 -8.02
CA SER A 104 -1.18 -5.59 -7.44
C SER A 104 -2.32 -5.02 -8.29
N LEU A 105 -3.32 -5.85 -8.56
CA LEU A 105 -4.57 -5.53 -9.26
C LEU A 105 -5.76 -5.99 -8.43
N ILE A 106 -6.77 -5.13 -8.28
CA ILE A 106 -8.02 -5.51 -7.64
C ILE A 106 -8.90 -6.18 -8.69
N ASP A 107 -9.35 -7.41 -8.45
CA ASP A 107 -10.24 -8.12 -9.37
C ASP A 107 -11.37 -8.87 -8.65
N THR A 108 -11.35 -8.87 -7.31
CA THR A 108 -12.35 -9.54 -6.50
C THR A 108 -13.64 -8.73 -6.50
N GLN A 109 -14.75 -9.40 -6.81
CA GLN A 109 -16.05 -8.76 -6.81
C GLN A 109 -16.53 -8.52 -5.36
N PRO A 110 -17.29 -7.44 -5.07
CA PRO A 110 -17.67 -7.10 -3.69
C PRO A 110 -18.35 -8.25 -2.95
N GLN A 111 -19.23 -8.99 -3.62
CA GLN A 111 -20.00 -10.11 -3.05
C GLN A 111 -19.16 -11.35 -2.73
N THR A 112 -17.92 -11.45 -3.22
CA THR A 112 -17.00 -12.57 -2.96
C THR A 112 -15.90 -12.22 -1.98
N LEU A 113 -15.92 -11.01 -1.40
CA LEU A 113 -14.95 -10.59 -0.40
C LEU A 113 -15.07 -11.44 0.87
N ALA A 114 -13.93 -11.81 1.42
CA ALA A 114 -13.86 -12.33 2.77
C ALA A 114 -14.16 -11.21 3.79
N PRO A 115 -14.66 -11.53 5.00
CA PRO A 115 -15.01 -10.53 6.00
C PRO A 115 -13.88 -9.53 6.33
N LEU A 116 -12.62 -10.01 6.42
CA LEU A 116 -11.47 -9.14 6.68
C LEU A 116 -11.13 -8.18 5.52
N GLN A 117 -11.56 -8.48 4.30
CA GLN A 117 -11.39 -7.60 3.13
C GLN A 117 -12.43 -6.48 3.09
N CYS A 118 -13.46 -6.56 3.95
CA CYS A 118 -14.53 -5.59 4.01
C CYS A 118 -14.22 -4.46 5.01
N LEU A 119 -12.97 -4.33 5.48
CA LEU A 119 -12.56 -3.48 6.60
C LEU A 119 -11.23 -2.77 6.35
N PRO A 120 -10.97 -1.63 7.01
CA PRO A 120 -9.62 -1.07 7.07
C PRO A 120 -8.67 -2.07 7.74
N HIS A 121 -7.49 -2.24 7.17
CA HIS A 121 -6.47 -3.16 7.65
C HIS A 121 -5.19 -2.43 8.05
N PHE A 122 -4.27 -3.16 8.65
CA PHE A 122 -2.89 -2.76 8.86
C PHE A 122 -2.01 -3.95 8.47
N ASP A 123 -0.79 -3.71 8.02
CA ASP A 123 0.12 -4.75 7.52
C ASP A 123 0.79 -5.52 8.66
N THR A 124 1.23 -4.81 9.69
CA THR A 124 1.97 -5.37 10.83
C THR A 124 1.98 -4.39 12.00
N PRO A 125 2.09 -4.85 13.26
CA PRO A 125 2.31 -3.97 14.40
C PRO A 125 3.73 -3.38 14.49
N SER A 126 4.66 -3.80 13.62
CA SER A 126 6.07 -3.37 13.67
C SER A 126 6.22 -1.86 13.43
N PRO A 127 6.96 -1.13 14.30
CA PRO A 127 7.06 0.33 14.22
C PRO A 127 7.90 0.84 13.05
N HIS A 128 8.75 -0.01 12.45
CA HIS A 128 9.65 0.34 11.36
C HIS A 128 9.39 -0.48 10.10
N TYR A 129 8.13 -0.81 9.88
CA TYR A 129 7.64 -1.41 8.64
C TYR A 129 6.87 -0.36 7.84
N PHE A 130 7.15 -0.29 6.55
CA PHE A 130 6.58 0.73 5.66
C PHE A 130 6.06 0.11 4.37
N ALA A 131 4.92 0.61 3.92
CA ALA A 131 4.40 0.37 2.59
C ALA A 131 4.83 1.53 1.68
N ILE A 132 5.38 1.19 0.51
CA ILE A 132 5.71 2.13 -0.56
C ILE A 132 4.83 1.75 -1.76
N LEU A 133 3.87 2.60 -2.11
CA LEU A 133 2.94 2.38 -3.20
C LEU A 133 3.30 3.32 -4.35
N HIS A 134 3.48 2.78 -5.55
CA HIS A 134 3.57 3.56 -6.79
C HIS A 134 2.30 3.31 -7.62
N TYR A 135 1.53 4.36 -7.85
CA TYR A 135 0.33 4.32 -8.71
C TYR A 135 0.75 4.37 -10.18
N LEU A 136 0.34 3.39 -10.99
CA LEU A 136 0.89 3.21 -12.33
C LEU A 136 -0.08 3.60 -13.45
N ASN A 137 -1.24 2.95 -13.51
CA ASN A 137 -2.20 3.19 -14.60
C ASN A 137 -2.87 4.55 -14.50
N ASP A 138 -3.30 5.06 -15.65
CA ASP A 138 -4.11 6.27 -15.75
C ASP A 138 -5.47 6.09 -15.04
N GLY A 139 -5.89 7.13 -14.33
CA GLY A 139 -7.15 7.13 -13.60
C GLY A 139 -8.39 7.36 -14.47
N PRO A 140 -9.58 7.46 -13.85
CA PRO A 140 -9.78 7.54 -12.40
C PRO A 140 -9.65 6.18 -11.72
N HIS A 141 -9.05 6.15 -10.52
CA HIS A 141 -8.99 4.99 -9.65
C HIS A 141 -9.20 5.40 -8.19
N GLY A 142 -9.52 4.44 -7.31
CA GLY A 142 -9.73 4.67 -5.89
C GLY A 142 -8.48 5.14 -5.13
N ASP A 143 -8.67 6.13 -4.27
CA ASP A 143 -7.65 6.70 -3.38
C ASP A 143 -7.16 5.69 -2.33
N THR A 144 -6.06 6.00 -1.65
CA THR A 144 -5.69 5.33 -0.40
C THR A 144 -6.28 6.10 0.78
N GLY A 145 -7.21 5.48 1.52
CA GLY A 145 -7.84 6.06 2.70
C GLY A 145 -7.18 5.60 4.00
N PHE A 146 -7.11 6.50 4.98
CA PHE A 146 -6.61 6.25 6.33
C PHE A 146 -7.73 6.40 7.36
N PHE A 147 -7.82 5.43 8.26
CA PHE A 147 -8.98 5.23 9.12
C PHE A 147 -8.59 5.20 10.59
N LYS A 148 -9.54 5.56 11.44
CA LYS A 148 -9.45 5.42 12.88
C LYS A 148 -10.54 4.47 13.36
N HIS A 149 -10.20 3.53 14.22
CA HIS A 149 -11.20 2.69 14.87
C HIS A 149 -11.90 3.46 15.99
N ASN A 150 -13.20 3.72 15.86
CA ASN A 150 -13.95 4.63 16.70
C ASN A 150 -14.00 4.18 18.17
N LEU A 151 -14.09 2.88 18.44
CA LEU A 151 -14.27 2.35 19.80
C LEU A 151 -12.98 2.42 20.64
N THR A 152 -11.81 2.35 20.00
CA THR A 152 -10.51 2.41 20.68
C THR A 152 -9.78 3.74 20.45
N ASP A 153 -10.28 4.58 19.54
CA ASP A 153 -9.62 5.80 19.07
C ASP A 153 -8.25 5.55 18.40
N TYR A 154 -8.00 4.31 17.93
CA TYR A 154 -6.71 3.94 17.35
C TYR A 154 -6.63 4.27 15.87
N GLU A 155 -5.62 5.05 15.49
CA GLU A 155 -5.20 5.30 14.10
C GLU A 155 -4.11 4.31 13.66
N ARG A 156 -3.36 3.77 14.65
CA ARG A 156 -2.24 2.83 14.46
C ARG A 156 -2.37 1.64 15.38
N ILE A 157 -2.06 0.45 14.88
CA ILE A 157 -2.05 -0.80 15.63
C ILE A 157 -0.62 -1.19 15.94
N THR A 158 -0.24 -1.27 17.22
CA THR A 158 1.10 -1.60 17.67
C THR A 158 1.10 -2.89 18.48
N ALA A 159 2.28 -3.41 18.82
CA ALA A 159 2.39 -4.64 19.61
C ALA A 159 1.73 -4.49 20.99
N GLU A 160 1.70 -3.27 21.53
CA GLU A 160 1.14 -2.96 22.85
C GLU A 160 -0.39 -2.86 22.85
N ASN A 161 -1.00 -2.57 21.69
CA ASN A 161 -2.44 -2.26 21.61
C ASN A 161 -3.26 -3.25 20.79
N ILE A 162 -2.62 -4.17 20.07
CA ILE A 162 -3.24 -5.11 19.12
C ILE A 162 -4.29 -6.01 19.78
N ASP A 163 -4.03 -6.52 20.99
CA ASP A 163 -4.98 -7.37 21.70
C ASP A 163 -6.24 -6.58 22.11
N HIS A 164 -6.07 -5.34 22.58
CA HIS A 164 -7.18 -4.46 22.91
C HIS A 164 -7.98 -4.10 21.65
N TYR A 165 -7.30 -3.82 20.54
CA TYR A 165 -7.92 -3.55 19.25
C TYR A 165 -8.81 -4.72 18.81
N PHE A 166 -8.26 -5.94 18.73
CA PHE A 166 -9.04 -7.10 18.30
C PHE A 166 -10.18 -7.43 19.25
N THR A 167 -9.97 -7.33 20.57
CA THR A 167 -11.05 -7.53 21.55
C THR A 167 -12.23 -6.59 21.31
N LYS A 168 -11.96 -5.34 20.92
CA LYS A 168 -13.00 -4.33 20.64
C LYS A 168 -13.59 -4.45 19.23
N ALA A 169 -12.81 -4.91 18.25
CA ALA A 169 -13.27 -5.10 16.88
C ALA A 169 -14.05 -6.42 16.69
N GLN A 170 -13.85 -7.43 17.53
CA GLN A 170 -14.43 -8.76 17.35
C GLN A 170 -15.96 -8.78 17.17
N PRO A 171 -16.77 -8.09 18.00
CA PRO A 171 -18.23 -8.14 17.84
C PRO A 171 -18.69 -7.62 16.46
N PHE A 172 -17.95 -6.64 15.92
CA PHE A 172 -18.21 -6.11 14.60
C PHE A 172 -17.74 -7.04 13.49
N LEU A 173 -16.58 -7.68 13.64
CA LEU A 173 -16.12 -8.73 12.74
C LEU A 173 -17.16 -9.84 12.62
N ASP A 174 -17.69 -10.30 13.75
CA ASP A 174 -18.73 -11.33 13.82
C ASP A 174 -20.00 -10.88 13.09
N ALA A 175 -20.45 -9.63 13.31
CA ALA A 175 -21.61 -9.07 12.60
C ALA A 175 -21.36 -8.96 11.09
N LYS A 176 -20.16 -8.56 10.66
CA LYS A 176 -19.82 -8.44 9.23
C LYS A 176 -19.89 -9.76 8.49
N THR A 177 -19.60 -10.88 9.15
CA THR A 177 -19.77 -12.22 8.54
C THR A 177 -21.22 -12.54 8.14
N GLN A 178 -22.20 -11.79 8.68
CA GLN A 178 -23.63 -11.97 8.44
C GLN A 178 -24.22 -10.92 7.48
N THR A 179 -23.42 -9.95 7.04
CA THR A 179 -23.85 -8.89 6.13
C THR A 179 -23.38 -9.14 4.71
N THR A 180 -24.02 -8.50 3.72
CA THR A 180 -23.54 -8.53 2.33
C THR A 180 -22.12 -7.93 2.26
N PRO A 181 -21.12 -8.70 1.79
CA PRO A 181 -19.75 -8.23 1.69
C PRO A 181 -19.62 -7.03 0.74
N SER A 182 -18.78 -6.08 1.12
CA SER A 182 -18.50 -4.88 0.33
C SER A 182 -17.18 -4.23 0.76
N TYR A 183 -16.54 -3.51 -0.16
CA TYR A 183 -15.33 -2.75 0.14
C TYR A 183 -15.60 -1.66 1.17
N PHE A 184 -14.67 -1.47 2.11
CA PHE A 184 -14.73 -0.38 3.07
C PHE A 184 -14.19 0.92 2.46
N VAL A 185 -15.10 1.79 2.00
CA VAL A 185 -14.74 3.00 1.24
C VAL A 185 -15.18 4.31 1.89
N ALA A 186 -15.86 4.26 3.04
CA ALA A 186 -16.38 5.44 3.73
C ALA A 186 -16.44 5.20 5.25
N SER A 187 -16.61 6.27 6.03
CA SER A 187 -16.80 6.14 7.48
C SER A 187 -18.11 5.43 7.82
N ASP A 188 -18.11 4.69 8.92
CA ASP A 188 -19.30 4.14 9.57
C ASP A 188 -19.21 4.28 11.10
N GLU A 189 -20.06 3.56 11.83
CA GLU A 189 -20.06 3.57 13.29
C GLU A 189 -18.80 2.95 13.91
N HIS A 190 -18.05 2.12 13.18
CA HIS A 190 -16.87 1.40 13.65
C HIS A 190 -15.56 2.07 13.25
N TYR A 191 -15.48 2.63 12.04
CA TYR A 191 -14.28 3.29 11.54
C TYR A 191 -14.59 4.64 10.92
N ARG A 192 -13.72 5.60 11.18
CA ARG A 192 -13.76 6.94 10.61
C ARG A 192 -12.63 7.14 9.62
N LEU A 193 -12.95 7.39 8.35
CA LEU A 193 -12.04 7.93 7.35
C LEU A 193 -11.67 9.37 7.76
N TYR A 194 -10.39 9.64 7.99
CA TYR A 194 -9.94 10.96 8.43
C TYR A 194 -8.91 11.60 7.49
N HIS A 195 -8.32 10.82 6.59
CA HIS A 195 -7.40 11.31 5.57
C HIS A 195 -7.45 10.42 4.33
N GLN A 196 -7.15 10.97 3.17
CA GLN A 196 -7.01 10.22 1.93
C GLN A 196 -5.89 10.80 1.08
N ILE A 197 -5.19 9.94 0.36
CA ILE A 197 -4.23 10.32 -0.67
C ILE A 197 -4.83 9.98 -2.02
N GLU A 198 -5.01 11.03 -2.82
CA GLU A 198 -5.59 10.92 -4.15
C GLU A 198 -4.75 9.98 -5.02
N TYR A 199 -5.42 9.07 -5.74
CA TYR A 199 -4.77 8.27 -6.77
C TYR A 199 -4.36 9.18 -7.94
N ARG A 200 -3.05 9.21 -8.22
CA ARG A 200 -2.49 9.89 -9.39
C ARG A 200 -1.43 9.02 -10.05
N PRO A 201 -1.44 8.83 -11.38
CA PRO A 201 -0.37 8.10 -12.05
C PRO A 201 1.00 8.70 -11.73
N ASN A 202 2.01 7.86 -11.59
CA ASN A 202 3.38 8.25 -11.27
C ASN A 202 3.56 8.96 -9.90
N ARG A 203 2.61 8.75 -8.98
CA ARG A 203 2.73 9.16 -7.57
C ARG A 203 3.25 8.00 -6.73
N LEU A 204 4.29 8.27 -5.94
CA LEU A 204 4.77 7.39 -4.89
C LEU A 204 4.21 7.85 -3.54
N VAL A 205 3.69 6.93 -2.74
CA VAL A 205 3.20 7.17 -1.37
C VAL A 205 3.92 6.24 -0.42
N ILE A 206 4.42 6.77 0.71
CA ILE A 206 5.12 5.99 1.74
C ILE A 206 4.47 6.25 3.09
N TYR A 207 4.04 5.20 3.77
CA TYR A 207 3.42 5.29 5.09
C TYR A 207 3.78 4.09 5.98
N PRO A 208 3.74 4.24 7.33
CA PRO A 208 3.92 3.12 8.24
C PRO A 208 2.83 2.07 8.04
N GLY A 209 3.22 0.80 7.87
CA GLY A 209 2.28 -0.30 7.64
C GLY A 209 1.37 -0.59 8.84
N ASN A 210 1.63 0.03 9.98
CA ASN A 210 0.80 -0.10 11.17
C ASN A 210 -0.33 0.94 11.26
N LEU A 211 -0.49 1.83 10.27
CA LEU A 211 -1.69 2.66 10.11
C LEU A 211 -2.87 1.81 9.65
N LEU A 212 -4.06 2.09 10.17
CA LEU A 212 -5.29 1.53 9.61
C LEU A 212 -5.60 2.21 8.28
N HIS A 213 -5.68 1.43 7.21
CA HIS A 213 -5.84 1.92 5.85
C HIS A 213 -6.65 0.97 4.95
N SER A 214 -7.16 1.51 3.85
CA SER A 214 -7.86 0.74 2.81
C SER A 214 -7.76 1.46 1.48
N THR A 215 -7.88 0.73 0.38
CA THR A 215 -8.18 1.34 -0.92
C THR A 215 -9.65 1.78 -0.91
N LEU A 216 -9.92 3.03 -1.28
CA LEU A 216 -11.29 3.54 -1.48
C LEU A 216 -11.79 3.05 -2.84
N VAL A 217 -11.97 1.74 -2.97
CA VAL A 217 -12.22 1.04 -4.24
C VAL A 217 -13.39 1.66 -5.00
N ASN A 218 -13.15 2.07 -6.23
CA ASN A 218 -14.18 2.44 -7.18
C ASN A 218 -14.58 1.20 -8.01
N PRO A 219 -15.79 0.63 -7.83
CA PRO A 219 -16.18 -0.59 -8.53
C PRO A 219 -16.18 -0.51 -10.05
N LEU A 220 -16.26 0.71 -10.62
CA LEU A 220 -16.30 0.91 -12.07
C LEU A 220 -14.91 0.89 -12.72
N THR A 221 -13.86 1.22 -11.97
CA THR A 221 -12.52 1.45 -12.52
C THR A 221 -11.45 0.57 -11.89
N ASP A 222 -11.67 0.08 -10.67
CA ASP A 222 -10.61 -0.59 -9.93
C ASP A 222 -10.67 -2.10 -10.05
N ILE A 223 -11.88 -2.67 -10.19
CA ILE A 223 -12.14 -4.11 -10.20
C ILE A 223 -11.96 -4.64 -11.63
N ASP A 224 -10.71 -4.90 -12.00
CA ASP A 224 -10.32 -5.44 -13.29
C ASP A 224 -8.96 -6.18 -13.17
N ALA A 225 -8.92 -7.42 -13.65
CA ALA A 225 -7.71 -8.24 -13.65
C ALA A 225 -6.72 -7.85 -14.76
N ASN A 226 -7.10 -6.95 -15.67
CA ASN A 226 -6.24 -6.52 -16.77
C ASN A 226 -5.23 -5.43 -16.30
N PRO A 227 -3.92 -5.68 -16.37
CA PRO A 227 -2.90 -4.68 -16.00
C PRO A 227 -2.91 -3.41 -16.84
N SER A 228 -3.58 -3.36 -18.00
CA SER A 228 -3.71 -2.13 -18.79
C SER A 228 -4.84 -1.20 -18.35
N SER A 229 -5.85 -1.71 -17.64
CA SER A 229 -7.10 -0.97 -17.35
C SER A 229 -7.51 -1.00 -15.88
N GLY A 230 -7.11 -2.03 -15.13
CA GLY A 230 -7.36 -2.10 -13.70
C GLY A 230 -6.48 -1.15 -12.90
N ARG A 231 -6.77 -1.05 -11.60
CA ARG A 231 -5.98 -0.23 -10.67
C ARG A 231 -4.61 -0.87 -10.39
N LEU A 232 -3.69 -0.69 -11.32
CA LEU A 232 -2.34 -1.25 -11.23
C LEU A 232 -1.47 -0.42 -10.30
N THR A 233 -0.92 -1.08 -9.29
CA THR A 233 0.03 -0.48 -8.35
C THR A 233 1.28 -1.35 -8.22
N ALA A 234 2.43 -0.72 -8.03
CA ALA A 234 3.64 -1.39 -7.55
C ALA A 234 3.80 -1.14 -6.06
N ASN A 235 3.75 -2.21 -5.27
CA ASN A 235 3.76 -2.19 -3.82
C ASN A 235 5.06 -2.80 -3.31
N ILE A 236 5.90 -1.98 -2.67
CA ILE A 236 7.17 -2.38 -2.06
C ILE A 236 7.01 -2.23 -0.56
N PHE A 237 7.11 -3.34 0.16
CA PHE A 237 7.10 -3.36 1.61
C PHE A 237 8.52 -3.50 2.12
N ILE A 238 8.89 -2.68 3.11
CA ILE A 238 10.23 -2.70 3.71
C ILE A 238 10.12 -2.74 5.23
N GLN A 239 11.12 -3.32 5.87
CA GLN A 239 11.28 -3.30 7.32
C GLN A 239 12.70 -2.88 7.68
N PHE A 240 12.86 -2.06 8.71
CA PHE A 240 14.15 -1.83 9.35
C PHE A 240 14.27 -2.72 10.59
N ALA A 241 15.24 -3.64 10.58
CA ALA A 241 15.48 -4.64 11.62
C ALA A 241 16.93 -5.14 11.63
#